data_AF-A0A7X0RPM9-F1
#
_entry.id   AF-A0A7X0RPM9-F1
#
_cell.length_a   1.000
_cell.length_b   1.000
_cell.length_c   1.000
_cell.angle_alpha   90.00
_cell.angle_beta   90.00
_cell.angle_gamma   90.00
#
_symmetry.space_group_name_H-M   'P 1'
#
loop_
_entity.id
_entity.type
_entity.pdbx_description
1 polymer ?
#
loop_
_entity_poly.entity_id
_entity_poly.type
_entity_poly.pdbx_seq_one_letter_code
_entity_poly.pdbx_strand_id
1 'polypeptide(L)'
;MTHTEQQRTGESAPASIADQVEQALGELVQAGRLAAGQTIVFGVSTSEVQGRRIGTSGAESVARDIYAGVDRVRLRVGFHAVWQCCEHLNRALVTERALAAAKGWTVVSAVPMPKAGGSMAAYAYRRLSDPCLVEAVQADAGLDIGETLIGMHLRPIAVPVRPSVRWVGEARVTMAYARPKLIGGERAVYALPPEEDRHSNTCD
;
A
#
# COMPACT_ATOMS: atom_id res chain seq x y z
N MET A 1 12.12 -9.57 -55.71
CA MET A 1 12.23 -10.06 -54.33
C MET A 1 12.62 -8.89 -53.45
N THR A 2 11.62 -8.18 -52.96
CA THR A 2 11.78 -7.07 -52.01
C THR A 2 11.97 -7.66 -50.62
N HIS A 3 13.15 -7.44 -50.03
CA HIS A 3 13.38 -7.72 -48.62
C HIS A 3 12.70 -6.61 -47.81
N THR A 4 11.59 -6.97 -47.17
CA THR A 4 10.90 -6.14 -46.18
C THR A 4 11.70 -6.18 -44.89
N GLU A 5 12.40 -5.09 -44.57
CA GLU A 5 12.89 -4.82 -43.22
C GLU A 5 11.67 -4.60 -42.32
N GLN A 6 11.39 -5.60 -41.47
CA GLN A 6 10.44 -5.47 -40.39
C GLN A 6 11.02 -4.52 -39.34
N GLN A 7 10.45 -3.33 -39.29
CA GLN A 7 10.58 -2.38 -38.19
C GLN A 7 10.26 -3.09 -36.87
N ARG A 8 11.27 -3.18 -35.99
CA ARG A 8 11.07 -3.53 -34.58
C ARG A 8 10.15 -2.48 -33.96
N THR A 9 8.94 -2.93 -33.62
CA THR A 9 7.93 -2.17 -32.90
C THR A 9 8.45 -1.73 -31.52
N GLY A 10 8.03 -0.54 -31.10
CA GLY A 10 8.64 0.26 -30.04
C GLY A 10 8.73 -0.43 -28.68
N GLU A 11 9.95 -0.42 -28.15
CA GLU A 11 10.25 -0.72 -26.75
C GLU A 11 9.89 0.53 -25.93
N SER A 12 8.71 0.53 -25.31
CA SER A 12 8.29 1.60 -24.39
C SER A 12 9.33 1.76 -23.27
N ALA A 13 9.72 2.99 -22.96
CA ALA A 13 10.67 3.27 -21.88
C ALA A 13 10.20 2.62 -20.56
N PRO A 14 11.13 2.15 -19.71
CA PRO A 14 10.76 1.51 -18.45
C PRO A 14 9.92 2.48 -17.60
N ALA A 15 8.77 2.01 -17.11
CA ALA A 15 7.86 2.79 -16.28
C ALA A 15 8.60 3.37 -15.05
N SER A 16 8.31 4.62 -14.68
CA SER A 16 8.95 5.26 -13.53
C SER A 16 8.58 4.58 -12.21
N ILE A 17 9.36 4.78 -11.14
CA ILE A 17 9.03 4.28 -9.79
C ILE A 17 7.63 4.73 -9.35
N ALA A 18 7.27 5.99 -9.64
CA ALA A 18 5.96 6.52 -9.29
C ALA A 18 4.83 5.78 -10.03
N ASP A 19 5.01 5.49 -11.32
CA ASP A 19 3.99 4.81 -12.13
C ASP A 19 3.86 3.32 -11.72
N GLN A 20 4.98 2.66 -11.40
CA GLN A 20 5.00 1.29 -10.88
C GLN A 20 4.23 1.18 -9.55
N VAL A 21 4.47 2.13 -8.63
CA VAL A 21 3.75 2.21 -7.34
C VAL A 21 2.27 2.51 -7.55
N GLU A 22 1.95 3.47 -8.41
CA GLU A 22 0.57 3.84 -8.74
C GLU A 22 -0.22 2.65 -9.29
N GLN A 23 0.39 1.86 -10.19
CA GLN A 23 -0.22 0.66 -10.75
C GLN A 23 -0.45 -0.42 -9.68
N ALA A 24 0.58 -0.79 -8.92
CA ALA A 24 0.47 -1.81 -7.87
C ALA A 24 -0.57 -1.42 -6.79
N LEU A 25 -0.57 -0.17 -6.36
CA LEU A 25 -1.51 0.33 -5.37
C LEU A 25 -2.94 0.43 -5.93
N GLY A 26 -3.10 0.79 -7.20
CA GLY A 26 -4.39 0.76 -7.88
C GLY A 26 -5.01 -0.65 -7.90
N GLU A 27 -4.21 -1.67 -8.20
CA GLU A 27 -4.62 -3.07 -8.14
C GLU A 27 -5.00 -3.51 -6.72
N LEU A 28 -4.23 -3.09 -5.71
CA LEU A 28 -4.57 -3.36 -4.31
C LEU A 28 -5.92 -2.74 -3.92
N VAL A 29 -6.15 -1.48 -4.30
CA VAL A 29 -7.42 -0.78 -4.04
C VAL A 29 -8.59 -1.51 -4.70
N GLN A 30 -8.46 -1.93 -5.96
CA GLN A 30 -9.50 -2.67 -6.66
C GLN A 30 -9.78 -4.03 -6.01
N ALA A 31 -8.73 -4.81 -5.74
CA ALA A 31 -8.85 -6.15 -5.15
C ALA A 31 -9.46 -6.12 -3.74
N GLY A 32 -9.07 -5.13 -2.92
CA GLY A 32 -9.58 -4.94 -1.57
C GLY A 32 -10.90 -4.16 -1.48
N ARG A 33 -11.39 -3.63 -2.61
CA ARG A 33 -12.52 -2.68 -2.67
C ARG A 33 -12.33 -1.52 -1.68
N LEU A 34 -11.10 -0.99 -1.63
CA LEU A 34 -10.72 0.02 -0.65
C LEU A 34 -11.40 1.35 -0.95
N ALA A 35 -11.81 2.06 0.09
CA ALA A 35 -12.56 3.30 0.01
C ALA A 35 -12.00 4.38 0.94
N ALA A 36 -12.58 5.57 0.84
CA ALA A 36 -12.20 6.72 1.65
C ALA A 36 -12.28 6.43 3.16
N GLY A 37 -11.33 6.99 3.92
CA GLY A 37 -11.25 6.82 5.38
C GLY A 37 -10.64 5.50 5.86
N GLN A 38 -10.39 4.54 4.97
CA GLN A 38 -9.62 3.33 5.30
C GLN A 38 -8.12 3.64 5.38
N THR A 39 -7.38 2.77 6.09
CA THR A 39 -5.94 2.96 6.30
C THR A 39 -5.13 1.96 5.48
N ILE A 40 -4.11 2.44 4.78
CA ILE A 40 -3.13 1.62 4.09
C ILE A 40 -1.75 1.84 4.71
N VAL A 41 -1.13 0.75 5.16
CA VAL A 41 0.24 0.77 5.69
C VAL A 41 1.26 0.52 4.57
N PHE A 42 2.32 1.33 4.56
CA PHE A 42 3.41 1.24 3.59
C PHE A 42 4.71 0.89 4.31
N GLY A 43 5.29 -0.24 3.95
CA GLY A 43 6.64 -0.63 4.32
C GLY A 43 7.55 -0.51 3.11
N VAL A 44 8.67 0.20 3.22
CA VAL A 44 9.51 0.52 2.06
C VAL A 44 10.98 0.49 2.42
N SER A 45 11.75 -0.32 1.68
CA SER A 45 13.21 -0.28 1.67
C SER A 45 13.70 0.46 0.43
N THR A 46 14.08 1.73 0.59
CA THR A 46 14.57 2.54 -0.54
C THR A 46 15.90 2.01 -1.11
N SER A 47 16.72 1.34 -0.28
CA SER A 47 17.96 0.70 -0.75
C SER A 47 17.69 -0.52 -1.62
N GLU A 48 16.66 -1.31 -1.30
CA GLU A 48 16.26 -2.43 -2.15
C GLU A 48 15.66 -1.93 -3.47
N VAL A 49 14.88 -0.85 -3.45
CA VAL A 49 14.30 -0.27 -4.69
C VAL A 49 15.41 0.23 -5.61
N GLN A 50 16.45 0.82 -5.04
CA GLN A 50 17.59 1.36 -5.76
C GLN A 50 18.58 0.26 -6.24
N GLY A 51 18.65 -0.86 -5.52
CA GLY A 51 19.59 -1.95 -5.81
C GLY A 51 21.04 -1.67 -5.41
N ARG A 52 21.96 -2.49 -5.92
CA ARG A 52 23.38 -2.49 -5.53
C ARG A 52 24.18 -1.42 -6.29
N ARG A 53 24.20 -0.21 -5.71
CA ARG A 53 25.12 0.95 -5.92
C ARG A 53 24.33 2.20 -6.26
N ILE A 54 24.27 3.14 -5.30
CA ILE A 54 24.40 4.60 -5.44
C ILE A 54 24.12 5.20 -4.04
N GLY A 55 24.81 6.28 -3.68
CA GLY A 55 24.81 6.87 -2.33
C GLY A 55 23.46 7.43 -1.84
N THR A 56 23.50 8.08 -0.67
CA THR A 56 22.31 8.57 0.07
C THR A 56 21.39 9.52 -0.69
N SER A 57 21.90 10.24 -1.70
CA SER A 57 21.07 11.12 -2.54
C SER A 57 20.02 10.35 -3.34
N GLY A 58 20.31 9.12 -3.76
CA GLY A 58 19.35 8.30 -4.51
C GLY A 58 18.19 7.79 -3.65
N ALA A 59 18.42 7.56 -2.36
CA ALA A 59 17.37 7.09 -1.46
C ALA A 59 16.27 8.14 -1.24
N GLU A 60 16.61 9.43 -1.23
CA GLU A 60 15.62 10.50 -1.11
C GLU A 60 14.80 10.69 -2.39
N SER A 61 15.42 10.59 -3.57
CA SER A 61 14.68 10.62 -4.84
C SER A 61 13.75 9.42 -4.97
N VAL A 62 14.18 8.24 -4.56
CA VAL A 62 13.33 7.05 -4.53
C VAL A 62 12.14 7.25 -3.58
N ALA A 63 12.37 7.75 -2.36
CA ALA A 63 11.30 8.05 -1.42
C ALA A 63 10.29 9.07 -1.98
N ARG A 64 10.78 10.08 -2.72
CA ARG A 64 9.92 11.03 -3.43
C ARG A 64 9.04 10.38 -4.46
N ASP A 65 9.61 9.57 -5.32
CA ASP A 65 8.88 9.00 -6.44
C ASP A 65 7.85 7.98 -5.94
N ILE A 66 8.19 7.20 -4.90
CA ILE A 66 7.23 6.32 -4.20
C ILE A 66 6.10 7.13 -3.57
N TYR A 67 6.42 8.18 -2.81
CA TYR A 67 5.40 9.04 -2.19
C TYR A 67 4.46 9.65 -3.24
N ALA A 68 5.01 10.12 -4.37
CA ALA A 68 4.22 10.69 -5.45
C ALA A 68 3.26 9.65 -6.06
N GLY A 69 3.73 8.41 -6.31
CA GLY A 69 2.88 7.32 -6.78
C GLY A 69 1.74 6.99 -5.82
N VAL A 70 2.05 6.92 -4.50
CA VAL A 70 1.03 6.72 -3.46
C VAL A 70 0.03 7.87 -3.43
N ASP A 71 0.50 9.11 -3.49
CA ASP A 71 -0.35 10.30 -3.35
C ASP A 71 -1.32 10.45 -4.53
N ARG A 72 -0.91 10.11 -5.76
CA ARG A 72 -1.81 10.07 -6.93
C ARG A 72 -3.00 9.16 -6.71
N VAL A 73 -2.80 7.96 -6.14
CA VAL A 73 -3.92 7.04 -5.83
C VAL A 73 -4.70 7.56 -4.62
N ARG A 74 -4.02 8.07 -3.60
CA ARG A 74 -4.63 8.62 -2.38
C ARG A 74 -5.62 9.73 -2.68
N LEU A 75 -5.25 10.67 -3.55
CA LEU A 75 -6.10 11.80 -3.95
C LEU A 75 -7.37 11.35 -4.69
N ARG A 76 -7.33 10.23 -5.41
CA ARG A 76 -8.51 9.67 -6.09
C ARG A 76 -9.42 8.86 -5.18
N VAL A 77 -8.86 8.14 -4.21
CA VAL A 77 -9.60 7.14 -3.40
C VAL A 77 -9.98 7.67 -2.02
N GLY A 78 -9.17 8.56 -1.44
CA GLY A 78 -9.41 9.16 -0.11
C GLY A 78 -8.98 8.31 1.09
N PHE A 79 -8.08 7.35 0.93
CA PHE A 79 -7.53 6.56 2.06
C PHE A 79 -6.49 7.36 2.88
N HIS A 80 -6.17 6.88 4.07
CA HIS A 80 -5.07 7.37 4.89
C HIS A 80 -3.81 6.53 4.71
N ALA A 81 -2.70 7.19 4.38
CA ALA A 81 -1.39 6.54 4.29
C ALA A 81 -0.68 6.55 5.65
N VAL A 82 -0.11 5.41 6.04
CA VAL A 82 0.68 5.26 7.26
C VAL A 82 2.01 4.60 6.89
N TRP A 83 3.13 5.17 7.34
CA TRP A 83 4.46 4.79 6.84
C TRP A 83 5.29 4.13 7.93
N GLN A 84 5.62 2.85 7.75
CA GLN A 84 6.41 2.09 8.71
C GLN A 84 7.87 2.59 8.72
N CYS A 85 8.41 2.85 9.90
CA CYS A 85 9.84 3.03 10.10
C CYS A 85 10.60 1.69 10.04
N CYS A 86 11.92 1.73 9.88
CA CYS A 86 12.74 0.53 10.06
C CYS A 86 12.78 0.07 11.53
N GLU A 87 13.39 -1.10 11.76
CA GLU A 87 13.54 -1.75 13.06
C GLU A 87 14.28 -0.90 14.11
N HIS A 88 15.11 0.07 13.71
CA HIS A 88 15.78 0.98 14.64
C HIS A 88 14.81 1.90 15.41
N LEU A 89 13.60 2.13 14.87
CA LEU A 89 12.50 2.81 15.58
C LEU A 89 11.37 1.83 15.89
N ASN A 90 11.71 0.55 16.08
CA ASN A 90 10.78 -0.52 16.45
C ASN A 90 9.57 -0.65 15.51
N ARG A 91 9.73 -0.28 14.23
CA ARG A 91 8.64 -0.26 13.24
C ARG A 91 7.46 0.62 13.64
N ALA A 92 7.69 1.64 14.48
CA ALA A 92 6.74 2.72 14.69
C ALA A 92 6.36 3.36 13.35
N LEU A 93 5.19 3.99 13.29
CA LEU A 93 4.64 4.45 12.02
C LEU A 93 4.38 5.94 11.99
N VAL A 94 4.79 6.57 10.90
CA VAL A 94 4.54 7.99 10.63
C VAL A 94 3.12 8.17 10.10
N THR A 95 2.37 9.07 10.73
CA THR A 95 1.01 9.45 10.32
C THR A 95 0.62 10.85 10.82
N GLU A 96 -0.55 11.35 10.42
CA GLU A 96 -1.11 12.60 10.91
C GLU A 96 -1.62 12.43 12.35
N ARG A 97 -1.30 13.38 13.24
CA ARG A 97 -1.72 13.34 14.66
C ARG A 97 -3.24 13.25 14.82
N ALA A 98 -3.99 13.94 13.97
CA ALA A 98 -5.45 13.89 13.96
C ALA A 98 -5.98 12.48 13.68
N LEU A 99 -5.34 11.73 12.77
CA LEU A 99 -5.73 10.34 12.49
C LEU A 99 -5.40 9.44 13.68
N ALA A 100 -4.22 9.59 14.28
CA ALA A 100 -3.83 8.82 15.46
C ALA A 100 -4.84 9.01 16.60
N ALA A 101 -5.25 10.25 16.88
CA ALA A 101 -6.28 10.56 17.86
C ALA A 101 -7.64 9.93 17.49
N ALA A 102 -8.09 10.07 16.24
CA ALA A 102 -9.35 9.52 15.78
C ALA A 102 -9.42 7.98 15.82
N LYS A 103 -8.28 7.30 15.64
CA LYS A 103 -8.16 5.84 15.68
C LYS A 103 -7.77 5.31 17.07
N GLY A 104 -7.49 6.18 18.04
CA GLY A 104 -7.04 5.78 19.37
C GLY A 104 -5.66 5.11 19.38
N TRP A 105 -4.78 5.47 18.45
CA TRP A 105 -3.42 4.92 18.39
C TRP A 105 -2.49 5.59 19.41
N THR A 106 -1.65 4.80 20.06
CA THR A 106 -0.65 5.28 21.01
C THR A 106 0.46 6.04 20.28
N VAL A 107 0.59 7.34 20.57
CA VAL A 107 1.68 8.17 20.05
C VAL A 107 2.97 7.87 20.81
N VAL A 108 4.07 7.74 20.08
CA VAL A 108 5.43 7.54 20.62
C VAL A 108 6.37 8.67 20.16
N SER A 109 7.48 8.86 20.88
CA SER A 109 8.37 10.02 20.64
C SER A 109 9.69 9.60 20.01
N ALA A 110 9.89 10.03 18.77
CA ALA A 110 11.17 10.10 18.06
C ALA A 110 10.98 10.96 16.80
N VAL A 111 12.07 11.34 16.13
CA VAL A 111 12.02 11.96 14.80
C VAL A 111 12.71 11.01 13.83
N PRO A 112 12.00 10.46 12.82
CA PRO A 112 12.61 9.57 11.85
C PRO A 112 13.57 10.35 10.95
N MET A 113 14.76 9.78 10.78
CA MET A 113 15.82 10.27 9.92
C MET A 113 16.26 9.15 8.97
N PRO A 114 16.84 9.45 7.80
CA PRO A 114 17.30 8.41 6.87
C PRO A 114 18.20 7.35 7.54
N LYS A 115 19.05 7.76 8.50
CA LYS A 115 19.94 6.88 9.26
C LYS A 115 19.29 6.14 10.44
N ALA A 116 18.08 6.55 10.86
CA ALA A 116 17.36 5.98 12.00
C ALA A 116 15.85 6.16 11.78
N GLY A 117 15.20 5.11 11.26
CA GLY A 117 13.79 5.11 10.84
C GLY A 117 13.59 4.90 9.34
N GLY A 118 14.61 5.17 8.52
CA GLY A 118 14.61 4.92 7.08
C GLY A 118 14.15 6.11 6.24
N SER A 119 14.65 6.18 5.00
CA SER A 119 14.44 7.33 4.11
C SER A 119 12.97 7.59 3.78
N MET A 120 12.17 6.54 3.57
CA MET A 120 10.74 6.69 3.24
C MET A 120 9.95 7.32 4.40
N ALA A 121 10.08 6.78 5.61
CA ALA A 121 9.38 7.31 6.78
C ALA A 121 9.84 8.75 7.12
N ALA A 122 11.15 9.02 7.05
CA ALA A 122 11.69 10.37 7.23
C ALA A 122 11.17 11.36 6.16
N TYR A 123 11.05 10.90 4.91
CA TYR A 123 10.51 11.68 3.81
C TYR A 123 9.03 12.02 4.04
N ALA A 124 8.22 11.04 4.44
CA ALA A 124 6.81 11.24 4.76
C ALA A 124 6.61 12.18 5.95
N TYR A 125 7.40 12.01 7.02
CA TYR A 125 7.29 12.82 8.24
C TYR A 125 7.42 14.32 7.96
N ARG A 126 8.28 14.72 7.02
CA ARG A 126 8.48 16.14 6.65
C ARG A 126 7.38 16.73 5.75
N ARG A 127 6.44 15.91 5.28
CA ARG A 127 5.42 16.30 4.28
C ARG A 127 4.00 16.27 4.81
N LEU A 128 3.77 15.51 5.87
CA LEU A 128 2.53 15.57 6.63
C LEU A 128 2.40 16.92 7.33
N SER A 129 1.16 17.34 7.59
CA SER A 129 0.85 18.67 8.12
C SER A 129 1.15 18.75 9.62
N ASP A 130 0.73 17.74 10.40
CA ASP A 130 1.07 17.57 11.81
C ASP A 130 1.50 16.11 12.05
N PRO A 131 2.75 15.76 11.69
CA PRO A 131 3.25 14.40 11.78
C PRO A 131 3.41 13.94 13.24
N CYS A 132 3.13 12.66 13.46
CA CYS A 132 3.49 11.96 14.68
C CYS A 132 3.97 10.54 14.37
N LEU A 133 4.62 9.90 15.34
CA LEU A 133 4.86 8.46 15.33
C LEU A 133 3.82 7.76 16.20
N VAL A 134 3.32 6.62 15.74
CA VAL A 134 2.48 5.72 16.53
C VAL A 134 3.15 4.37 16.71
N GLU A 135 2.89 3.73 17.86
CA GLU A 135 3.49 2.45 18.23
C GLU A 135 3.09 1.33 17.27
N ALA A 136 1.79 1.20 16.99
CA ALA A 136 1.22 0.18 16.13
C ALA A 136 -0.13 0.63 15.56
N VAL A 137 -0.56 -0.03 14.48
CA VAL A 137 -1.86 0.20 13.84
C VAL A 137 -2.55 -1.13 13.48
N GLN A 138 -3.83 -1.04 13.15
CA GLN A 138 -4.60 -2.11 12.50
C GLN A 138 -5.16 -1.59 11.17
N ALA A 139 -4.34 -1.65 10.13
CA ALA A 139 -4.63 -1.15 8.80
C ALA A 139 -5.55 -2.09 8.00
N ASP A 140 -6.30 -1.52 7.06
CA ASP A 140 -7.23 -2.22 6.17
C ASP A 140 -6.52 -2.89 4.99
N ALA A 141 -5.35 -2.40 4.62
CA ALA A 141 -4.49 -2.99 3.61
C ALA A 141 -3.05 -2.54 3.80
N GLY A 142 -2.14 -3.13 3.03
CA GLY A 142 -0.78 -2.67 3.00
C GLY A 142 0.00 -3.07 1.76
N LEU A 143 1.00 -2.26 1.46
CA LEU A 143 1.94 -2.40 0.36
C LEU A 143 3.36 -2.40 0.94
N ASP A 144 4.06 -3.52 0.74
CA ASP A 144 5.44 -3.72 1.17
C ASP A 144 6.35 -3.76 -0.06
N ILE A 145 7.30 -2.82 -0.11
CA ILE A 145 8.26 -2.67 -1.19
C ILE A 145 9.65 -2.96 -0.61
N GLY A 146 10.20 -4.12 -0.97
CA GLY A 146 11.51 -4.57 -0.49
C GLY A 146 11.43 -5.42 0.79
N GLU A 147 10.34 -6.15 0.96
CA GLU A 147 10.18 -7.22 1.96
C GLU A 147 10.47 -6.75 3.41
N THR A 148 10.00 -5.56 3.74
CA THR A 148 10.17 -4.95 5.05
C THR A 148 9.30 -5.57 6.13
N LEU A 149 8.33 -6.42 5.78
CA LEU A 149 7.39 -7.11 6.66
C LEU A 149 6.43 -6.14 7.37
N ILE A 150 5.21 -6.03 6.85
CA ILE A 150 4.13 -5.16 7.37
C ILE A 150 2.97 -5.93 8.03
N GLY A 151 3.08 -7.26 8.14
CA GLY A 151 1.97 -8.13 8.55
C GLY A 151 1.46 -7.86 9.98
N MET A 152 2.33 -7.40 10.87
CA MET A 152 1.98 -7.00 12.24
C MET A 152 1.05 -5.79 12.31
N HIS A 153 0.93 -5.02 11.22
CA HIS A 153 0.11 -3.82 11.14
C HIS A 153 -1.24 -4.05 10.47
N LEU A 154 -1.49 -5.23 9.89
CA LEU A 154 -2.75 -5.52 9.21
C LEU A 154 -3.79 -6.05 10.18
N ARG A 155 -5.04 -5.58 10.06
CA ARG A 155 -6.14 -6.19 10.82
C ARG A 155 -6.37 -7.63 10.34
N PRO A 156 -6.72 -8.57 11.24
CA PRO A 156 -7.16 -9.90 10.82
C PRO A 156 -8.49 -9.81 10.03
N ILE A 157 -8.68 -10.51 8.91
CA ILE A 157 -7.81 -11.51 8.27
C ILE A 157 -7.12 -10.90 7.04
N ALA A 158 -5.80 -10.92 7.01
CA ALA A 158 -5.02 -10.49 5.84
C ALA A 158 -5.17 -11.49 4.67
N VAL A 159 -5.38 -10.97 3.47
CA VAL A 159 -5.55 -11.69 2.21
C VAL A 159 -4.51 -11.16 1.23
N PRO A 160 -3.49 -11.96 0.86
CA PRO A 160 -2.48 -11.55 -0.10
C PRO A 160 -3.08 -11.28 -1.49
N VAL A 161 -2.59 -10.24 -2.16
CA VAL A 161 -2.89 -9.94 -3.56
C VAL A 161 -1.61 -10.06 -4.37
N ARG A 162 -1.70 -10.65 -5.57
CA ARG A 162 -0.57 -10.78 -6.48
C ARG A 162 -0.59 -9.60 -7.46
N PRO A 163 0.37 -8.66 -7.37
CA PRO A 163 0.39 -7.53 -8.30
C PRO A 163 0.85 -7.98 -9.68
N SER A 164 0.40 -7.29 -10.73
CA SER A 164 0.99 -7.39 -12.06
C SER A 164 2.41 -6.81 -12.06
N VAL A 165 2.62 -5.72 -11.31
CA VAL A 165 3.93 -5.11 -11.04
C VAL A 165 4.59 -5.83 -9.86
N ARG A 166 5.41 -6.84 -10.17
CA ARG A 166 6.09 -7.66 -9.15
C ARG A 166 7.26 -6.95 -8.47
N TRP A 167 7.76 -5.87 -9.08
CA TRP A 167 8.94 -5.14 -8.65
C TRP A 167 8.72 -3.64 -8.79
N VAL A 168 9.20 -2.87 -7.81
CA VAL A 168 9.35 -1.41 -7.89
C VAL A 168 10.84 -1.12 -7.85
N GLY A 169 11.39 -0.58 -8.95
CA GLY A 169 12.82 -0.64 -9.20
C GLY A 169 13.32 -2.08 -9.07
N GLU A 170 14.29 -2.30 -8.19
CA GLU A 170 14.87 -3.62 -7.88
C GLU A 170 14.21 -4.31 -6.66
N ALA A 171 13.20 -3.70 -6.03
CA ALA A 171 12.55 -4.25 -4.84
C ALA A 171 11.30 -5.07 -5.15
N ARG A 172 11.17 -6.23 -4.52
CA ARG A 172 9.96 -7.07 -4.60
C ARG A 172 8.78 -6.37 -3.96
N VAL A 173 7.62 -6.48 -4.60
CA VAL A 173 6.35 -5.98 -4.07
C VAL A 173 5.54 -7.12 -3.47
N THR A 174 5.12 -6.94 -2.22
CA THR A 174 4.12 -7.77 -1.55
C THR A 174 2.98 -6.89 -1.08
N MET A 175 1.74 -7.30 -1.29
CA MET A 175 0.58 -6.52 -0.88
C MET A 175 -0.56 -7.40 -0.40
N ALA A 176 -1.36 -6.88 0.51
CA ALA A 176 -2.51 -7.58 1.08
C ALA A 176 -3.58 -6.58 1.51
N TYR A 177 -4.84 -6.99 1.44
CA TYR A 177 -5.95 -6.29 2.10
C TYR A 177 -6.50 -7.17 3.23
N ALA A 178 -7.24 -6.57 4.15
CA ALA A 178 -7.87 -7.28 5.23
C ALA A 178 -9.38 -7.41 5.00
N ARG A 179 -9.92 -8.58 5.32
CA ARG A 179 -11.36 -8.86 5.27
C ARG A 179 -11.92 -9.22 6.65
N PRO A 180 -13.23 -9.06 6.88
CA PRO A 180 -13.89 -9.59 8.07
C PRO A 180 -13.65 -11.10 8.23
N LYS A 181 -13.60 -11.55 9.49
CA LYS A 181 -13.61 -12.98 9.80
C LYS A 181 -14.95 -13.57 9.34
N LEU A 182 -14.89 -14.66 8.57
CA LEU A 182 -16.06 -15.50 8.38
C LEU A 182 -16.24 -16.32 9.66
N ILE A 183 -17.41 -16.17 10.29
CA ILE A 183 -17.76 -16.81 11.56
C ILE A 183 -19.05 -17.62 11.40
N GLY A 184 -19.27 -18.59 12.27
CA GLY A 184 -20.48 -19.40 12.31
C GLY A 184 -20.19 -20.90 12.21
N GLY A 185 -21.15 -21.72 12.65
CA GLY A 185 -21.09 -23.18 12.56
C GLY A 185 -21.53 -23.71 11.18
N GLU A 186 -21.80 -24.99 11.09
CA GLU A 186 -22.10 -25.71 9.83
C GLU A 186 -23.28 -25.15 9.01
N ARG A 187 -24.19 -24.40 9.65
CA ARG A 187 -25.38 -23.80 9.02
C ARG A 187 -25.20 -22.36 8.55
N ALA A 188 -24.00 -21.78 8.73
CA ALA A 188 -23.75 -20.39 8.34
C ALA A 188 -23.77 -20.22 6.82
N VAL A 189 -24.41 -19.14 6.36
CA VAL A 189 -24.41 -18.70 4.96
C VAL A 189 -23.74 -17.34 4.85
N TYR A 190 -23.01 -17.10 3.76
CA TYR A 190 -22.18 -15.89 3.58
C TYR A 190 -22.62 -15.02 2.40
N ALA A 191 -23.71 -15.42 1.75
CA ALA A 191 -24.46 -14.66 0.76
C ALA A 191 -25.93 -15.01 0.94
N LEU A 192 -26.81 -14.04 0.70
CA LEU A 192 -28.24 -14.33 0.64
C LEU A 192 -28.48 -15.27 -0.56
N PRO A 193 -29.28 -16.33 -0.40
CA PRO A 193 -29.77 -17.10 -1.53
C PRO A 193 -30.47 -16.15 -2.51
N PRO A 194 -30.38 -16.40 -3.84
CA PRO A 194 -31.18 -15.67 -4.81
C PRO A 194 -32.66 -15.72 -4.39
N GLU A 195 -33.38 -14.59 -4.46
CA GLU A 195 -34.84 -14.64 -4.33
C GLU A 195 -35.38 -15.43 -5.53
N GLU A 196 -36.09 -16.53 -5.29
CA GLU A 196 -36.85 -17.19 -6.35
C GLU A 196 -37.93 -16.21 -6.83
N ASP A 197 -38.02 -16.02 -8.16
CA ASP A 197 -38.97 -15.12 -8.80
C ASP A 197 -40.35 -15.30 -8.17
N ARG A 198 -40.82 -14.26 -7.47
CA ARG A 198 -42.22 -14.15 -7.08
C ARG A 198 -43.04 -13.99 -8.36
N HIS A 199 -43.27 -15.10 -9.06
CA HIS A 199 -44.37 -15.21 -10.01
C HIS A 199 -45.65 -15.07 -9.19
N SER A 200 -46.05 -13.81 -9.02
CA SER A 200 -47.39 -13.42 -8.64
C SER A 200 -48.32 -13.92 -9.73
N ASN A 201 -48.76 -15.18 -9.62
CA ASN A 201 -50.01 -15.61 -10.22
C ASN A 201 -51.15 -14.97 -9.41
N THR A 202 -51.25 -13.64 -9.48
CA THR A 202 -52.50 -12.94 -9.25
C THR A 202 -53.13 -12.78 -10.62
N CYS A 203 -53.84 -13.84 -11.04
CA CYS A 203 -54.99 -13.63 -11.89
C CYS A 203 -56.06 -13.04 -10.96
N ASP A 204 -56.27 -11.73 -11.05
CA ASP A 204 -57.55 -11.04 -10.83
C ASP A 204 -57.46 -9.65 -11.49
#